data_AF-A0A379TXC0-F1
#
_entry.id   AF-A0A379TXC0-F1
#
_cell.length_a   1.000
_cell.length_b   1.000
_cell.length_c   1.000
_cell.angle_alpha   90.00
_cell.angle_beta   90.00
_cell.angle_gamma   90.00
#
_symmetry.space_group_name_H-M   'P 1'
#
loop_
_entity.id
_entity.type
_entity.pdbx_description
1 polymer ?
#
loop_
_entity_poly.entity_id
_entity_poly.type
_entity_poly.pdbx_seq_one_letter_code
_entity_poly.pdbx_strand_id
1 'polypeptide(L)'
;MAVCLLSQAESIALYIAQVAGAFGGALLAYALYSSLFIEFETAHHMVRGSVESLQLASIFSTYPAAALNVWQAALVEVVITSILMGMIMALTDDGNGVPKGPLAPLLIGILVAVIGASTGPLTGFAMNPARDFGPKLFTWLAGWGNMAMSGGREIPYFIVPIVAPVIGACAGAAIYRYFIGKNLPCNRCKPEENANQIHSNDVS
;
A
#
# COMPACT_ATOMS: atom_id res chain seq x y z
N MET A 1 -0.29 13.28 4.47
CA MET A 1 -0.51 14.74 4.32
C MET A 1 -0.56 15.21 2.86
N ALA A 2 -0.14 14.40 1.86
CA ALA A 2 -0.51 14.68 0.47
C ALA A 2 -2.04 14.68 0.27
N VAL A 3 -2.76 13.82 0.99
CA VAL A 3 -4.25 13.79 1.03
C VAL A 3 -4.86 14.99 1.77
N CYS A 4 -4.09 15.76 2.56
CA CYS A 4 -4.61 16.96 3.25
C CYS A 4 -4.43 18.26 2.44
N LEU A 5 -3.60 18.25 1.39
CA LEU A 5 -3.37 19.41 0.53
C LEU A 5 -4.17 19.36 -0.77
N LEU A 6 -4.70 18.19 -1.11
CA LEU A 6 -5.66 18.02 -2.17
C LEU A 6 -7.05 18.33 -1.65
N SER A 7 -7.87 18.99 -2.45
CA SER A 7 -9.29 19.13 -2.15
C SER A 7 -9.92 17.75 -1.94
N GLN A 8 -11.00 17.68 -1.15
CA GLN A 8 -11.69 16.40 -0.89
C GLN A 8 -12.12 15.72 -2.21
N ALA A 9 -12.49 16.51 -3.21
CA ALA A 9 -12.87 16.03 -4.55
C ALA A 9 -11.70 15.37 -5.30
N GLU A 10 -10.50 15.98 -5.27
CA GLU A 10 -9.31 15.42 -5.92
C GLU A 10 -8.87 14.11 -5.27
N SER A 11 -8.98 14.00 -3.94
CA SER A 11 -8.63 12.77 -3.21
C SER A 11 -9.54 11.60 -3.59
N ILE A 12 -10.86 11.84 -3.73
CA ILE A 12 -11.82 10.82 -4.15
C ILE A 12 -11.56 10.41 -5.60
N ALA A 13 -11.34 11.36 -6.50
CA ALA A 13 -11.04 11.08 -7.89
C ALA A 13 -9.79 10.21 -8.06
N LEU A 14 -8.72 10.51 -7.31
CA LEU A 14 -7.50 9.71 -7.30
C LEU A 14 -7.73 8.30 -6.77
N TYR A 15 -8.52 8.16 -5.70
CA TYR A 15 -8.83 6.84 -5.15
C TYR A 15 -9.59 5.96 -6.16
N ILE A 16 -10.60 6.53 -6.83
CA ILE A 16 -11.33 5.83 -7.90
C ILE A 16 -10.40 5.44 -9.05
N ALA A 17 -9.52 6.35 -9.48
CA ALA A 17 -8.55 6.06 -10.53
C ALA A 17 -7.58 4.94 -10.14
N GLN A 18 -7.11 4.90 -8.88
CA GLN A 18 -6.24 3.83 -8.36
C GLN A 18 -6.95 2.48 -8.35
N VAL A 19 -8.21 2.43 -7.88
CA VAL A 19 -9.01 1.19 -7.85
C VAL A 19 -9.28 0.71 -9.29
N ALA A 20 -9.66 1.61 -10.19
CA ALA A 20 -9.91 1.28 -11.60
C ALA A 20 -8.64 0.77 -12.30
N GLY A 21 -7.49 1.41 -12.04
CA GLY A 21 -6.19 0.95 -12.55
C GLY A 21 -5.81 -0.43 -12.03
N ALA A 22 -5.99 -0.68 -10.74
CA ALA A 22 -5.69 -1.99 -10.13
C ALA A 22 -6.63 -3.09 -10.65
N PHE A 23 -7.92 -2.79 -10.82
CA PHE A 23 -8.89 -3.69 -11.47
C PHE A 23 -8.47 -3.99 -12.92
N GLY A 24 -8.15 -2.97 -13.71
CA GLY A 24 -7.72 -3.12 -15.10
C GLY A 24 -6.43 -3.93 -15.24
N GLY A 25 -5.47 -3.73 -14.32
CA GLY A 25 -4.25 -4.54 -14.25
C GLY A 25 -4.53 -6.01 -13.95
N ALA A 26 -5.44 -6.30 -13.02
CA ALA A 26 -5.87 -7.67 -12.72
C ALA A 26 -6.57 -8.33 -13.91
N LEU A 27 -7.48 -7.62 -14.58
CA LEU A 27 -8.15 -8.08 -15.79
C LEU A 27 -7.15 -8.41 -16.90
N LEU A 28 -6.19 -7.51 -17.16
CA LEU A 28 -5.15 -7.73 -18.17
C LEU A 28 -4.28 -8.93 -17.82
N ALA A 29 -3.82 -9.04 -16.58
CA ALA A 29 -3.03 -10.19 -16.13
C ALA A 29 -3.80 -11.50 -16.30
N TYR A 30 -5.08 -11.55 -15.91
CA TYR A 30 -5.91 -12.73 -16.14
C TYR A 30 -6.07 -13.03 -17.63
N ALA A 31 -6.30 -12.03 -18.48
CA ALA A 31 -6.44 -12.23 -19.93
C ALA A 31 -5.17 -12.82 -20.56
N LEU A 32 -3.98 -12.39 -20.12
CA LEU A 32 -2.71 -12.93 -20.59
C LEU A 32 -2.47 -14.39 -20.14
N TYR A 33 -2.98 -14.75 -18.97
CA TYR A 33 -2.77 -16.07 -18.34
C TYR A 33 -4.00 -16.98 -18.37
N SER A 34 -5.07 -16.62 -19.08
CA SER A 34 -6.39 -17.25 -18.92
C SER A 34 -6.39 -18.74 -19.21
N SER A 35 -5.64 -19.17 -20.23
CA SER A 35 -5.50 -20.59 -20.58
C SER A 35 -4.80 -21.38 -19.47
N LEU A 36 -3.79 -20.81 -18.81
CA LEU A 36 -3.07 -21.45 -17.70
C LEU A 36 -3.96 -21.61 -16.47
N PHE A 37 -4.84 -20.63 -16.19
CA PHE A 37 -5.82 -20.77 -15.11
C PHE A 37 -6.75 -21.96 -15.35
N ILE A 38 -7.32 -22.08 -16.55
CA ILE A 38 -8.26 -23.17 -16.89
C ILE A 38 -7.57 -24.54 -16.84
N GLU A 39 -6.36 -24.62 -17.36
CA GLU A 39 -5.57 -25.86 -17.34
C GLU A 39 -5.24 -26.29 -15.91
N PHE A 40 -4.78 -25.35 -15.06
CA PHE A 40 -4.46 -25.63 -13.66
C PHE A 40 -5.71 -26.02 -12.85
N GLU A 41 -6.83 -25.36 -13.07
CA GLU A 41 -8.12 -25.72 -12.45
C GLU A 41 -8.55 -27.13 -12.82
N THR A 42 -8.41 -27.50 -14.09
CA THR A 42 -8.78 -28.84 -14.59
C THR A 42 -7.85 -29.92 -14.04
N ALA A 43 -6.52 -29.68 -14.07
CA ALA A 43 -5.51 -30.62 -13.62
C ALA A 43 -5.57 -30.93 -12.12
N HIS A 44 -5.95 -29.92 -11.31
CA HIS A 44 -6.07 -30.06 -9.86
C HIS A 44 -7.50 -30.30 -9.39
N HIS A 45 -8.46 -30.52 -10.30
CA HIS A 45 -9.88 -30.68 -9.99
C HIS A 45 -10.45 -29.55 -9.11
N MET A 46 -9.97 -28.32 -9.31
CA MET A 46 -10.42 -27.17 -8.53
C MET A 46 -11.65 -26.54 -9.16
N VAL A 47 -12.65 -26.29 -8.32
CA VAL A 47 -13.85 -25.55 -8.69
C VAL A 47 -13.65 -24.09 -8.32
N ARG A 48 -13.67 -23.19 -9.30
CA ARG A 48 -13.56 -21.75 -9.05
C ARG A 48 -14.68 -21.29 -8.09
N GLY A 49 -14.29 -20.56 -7.05
CA GLY A 49 -15.20 -20.16 -5.96
C GLY A 49 -15.31 -21.16 -4.81
N SER A 50 -14.54 -22.26 -4.83
CA SER A 50 -14.33 -23.11 -3.65
C SER A 50 -13.24 -22.56 -2.72
N VAL A 51 -13.06 -23.18 -1.56
CA VAL A 51 -11.99 -22.81 -0.60
C VAL A 51 -10.61 -23.06 -1.20
N GLU A 52 -10.43 -24.15 -1.91
CA GLU A 52 -9.18 -24.53 -2.58
C GLU A 52 -8.81 -23.52 -3.66
N SER A 53 -9.81 -22.98 -4.37
CA SER A 53 -9.60 -21.98 -5.42
C SER A 53 -9.06 -20.64 -4.91
N LEU A 54 -9.06 -20.39 -3.58
CA LEU A 54 -8.46 -19.19 -2.99
C LEU A 54 -6.97 -19.07 -3.30
N GLN A 55 -6.27 -20.19 -3.50
CA GLN A 55 -4.88 -20.18 -3.92
C GLN A 55 -4.71 -19.42 -5.24
N LEU A 56 -5.59 -19.64 -6.21
CA LEU A 56 -5.56 -18.92 -7.49
C LEU A 56 -6.06 -17.47 -7.34
N ALA A 57 -7.06 -17.23 -6.49
CA ALA A 57 -7.51 -15.86 -6.18
C ALA A 57 -6.38 -15.01 -5.55
N SER A 58 -5.47 -15.66 -4.81
CA SER A 58 -4.36 -15.00 -4.10
C SER A 58 -3.29 -14.40 -5.01
N ILE A 59 -3.31 -14.75 -6.31
CA ILE A 59 -2.45 -14.14 -7.33
C ILE A 59 -2.82 -12.66 -7.53
N PHE A 60 -4.11 -12.34 -7.44
CA PHE A 60 -4.63 -11.00 -7.72
C PHE A 60 -4.65 -10.11 -6.47
N SER A 61 -5.00 -10.70 -5.33
CA SER A 61 -5.26 -9.99 -4.08
C SER A 61 -4.80 -10.79 -2.88
N THR A 62 -4.83 -10.19 -1.70
CA THR A 62 -4.27 -10.77 -0.49
C THR A 62 -5.30 -11.55 0.32
N TYR A 63 -4.83 -12.58 1.02
CA TYR A 63 -5.60 -13.39 1.95
C TYR A 63 -4.72 -13.75 3.15
N PRO A 64 -5.29 -13.90 4.36
CA PRO A 64 -4.50 -14.17 5.54
C PRO A 64 -4.08 -15.64 5.58
N ALA A 65 -2.88 -15.91 6.09
CA ALA A 65 -2.42 -17.27 6.37
C ALA A 65 -3.46 -18.06 7.16
N ALA A 66 -3.58 -19.36 6.87
CA ALA A 66 -4.61 -20.23 7.47
C ALA A 66 -4.67 -20.13 9.00
N ALA A 67 -3.51 -20.06 9.65
CA ALA A 67 -3.34 -20.00 11.10
C ALA A 67 -3.68 -18.64 11.73
N LEU A 68 -3.78 -17.56 10.95
CA LEU A 68 -4.08 -16.23 11.47
C LEU A 68 -5.58 -15.98 11.50
N ASN A 69 -6.05 -15.40 12.60
CA ASN A 69 -7.39 -14.82 12.66
C ASN A 69 -7.41 -13.42 12.04
N VAL A 70 -8.62 -12.90 11.79
CA VAL A 70 -8.83 -11.62 11.11
C VAL A 70 -8.23 -10.44 11.88
N TRP A 71 -8.24 -10.47 13.21
CA TRP A 71 -7.67 -9.40 14.05
C TRP A 71 -6.14 -9.39 14.02
N GLN A 72 -5.51 -10.56 14.03
CA GLN A 72 -4.06 -10.68 13.86
C GLN A 72 -3.64 -10.19 12.48
N ALA A 73 -4.38 -10.56 11.43
CA ALA A 73 -4.11 -10.06 10.08
C ALA A 73 -4.26 -8.53 10.01
N ALA A 74 -5.29 -7.97 10.66
CA ALA A 74 -5.45 -6.52 10.75
C ALA A 74 -4.28 -5.84 11.47
N LEU A 75 -3.79 -6.42 12.57
CA LEU A 75 -2.63 -5.89 13.27
C LEU A 75 -1.37 -5.91 12.39
N VAL A 76 -1.14 -6.99 11.64
CA VAL A 76 -0.03 -7.07 10.69
C VAL A 76 -0.12 -5.94 9.68
N GLU A 77 -1.26 -5.76 9.01
CA GLU A 77 -1.47 -4.72 8.01
C GLU A 77 -1.31 -3.29 8.57
N VAL A 78 -1.77 -3.03 9.80
CA VAL A 78 -1.53 -1.75 10.49
C VAL A 78 -0.03 -1.51 10.67
N VAL A 79 0.69 -2.50 11.20
CA VAL A 79 2.12 -2.38 11.51
C VAL A 79 2.93 -2.16 10.24
N ILE A 80 2.79 -3.00 9.23
CA ILE A 80 3.59 -2.90 8.00
C ILE A 80 3.28 -1.61 7.22
N THR A 81 2.02 -1.17 7.21
CA THR A 81 1.65 0.09 6.53
C THR A 81 2.16 1.31 7.31
N SER A 82 2.24 1.23 8.64
CA SER A 82 2.85 2.29 9.45
C SER A 82 4.34 2.44 9.17
N ILE A 83 5.06 1.31 9.01
CA ILE A 83 6.47 1.31 8.63
C ILE A 83 6.61 1.89 7.22
N LEU A 84 5.80 1.42 6.26
CA LEU A 84 5.82 1.92 4.89
C LEU A 84 5.63 3.44 4.85
N MET A 85 4.59 3.97 5.49
CA MET A 85 4.32 5.41 5.44
C MET A 85 5.34 6.25 6.20
N GLY A 86 5.81 5.80 7.36
CA GLY A 86 6.87 6.47 8.10
C GLY A 86 8.17 6.56 7.29
N MET A 87 8.54 5.47 6.62
CA MET A 87 9.74 5.41 5.77
C MET A 87 9.59 6.19 4.47
N ILE A 88 8.41 6.19 3.83
CA ILE A 88 8.15 7.06 2.66
C ILE A 88 8.38 8.53 3.06
N MET A 89 7.86 8.96 4.21
CA MET A 89 8.12 10.31 4.69
C MET A 89 9.61 10.54 4.96
N ALA A 90 10.30 9.61 5.61
CA ALA A 90 11.74 9.72 5.87
C ALA A 90 12.61 9.80 4.60
N LEU A 91 12.21 9.09 3.54
CA LEU A 91 12.92 9.03 2.27
C LEU A 91 12.60 10.24 1.37
N THR A 92 11.44 10.87 1.56
CA THR A 92 11.02 12.04 0.77
C THR A 92 11.22 13.38 1.49
N ASP A 93 11.65 13.35 2.75
CA ASP A 93 12.04 14.55 3.50
C ASP A 93 13.50 14.92 3.21
N ASP A 94 13.71 16.02 2.50
CA ASP A 94 15.02 16.58 2.18
C ASP A 94 15.75 17.18 3.40
N GLY A 95 15.03 17.42 4.51
CA GLY A 95 15.61 17.80 5.80
C GLY A 95 16.17 16.62 6.59
N ASN A 96 15.91 15.39 6.14
CA ASN A 96 16.35 14.17 6.82
C ASN A 96 17.59 13.55 6.16
N GLY A 97 18.76 14.06 6.56
CA GLY A 97 20.05 13.65 6.01
C GLY A 97 20.31 14.24 4.63
N VAL A 98 21.06 13.52 3.79
CA VAL A 98 21.32 13.95 2.40
C VAL A 98 20.06 13.73 1.56
N PRO A 99 19.61 14.74 0.78
CA PRO A 99 18.50 14.61 -0.16
C PRO A 99 18.73 13.44 -1.12
N LYS A 100 17.75 12.54 -1.23
CA LYS A 100 17.85 11.35 -2.11
C LYS A 100 17.52 11.68 -3.57
N GLY A 101 16.84 12.80 -3.82
CA GLY A 101 16.47 13.26 -5.16
C GLY A 101 15.84 12.14 -6.00
N PRO A 102 16.39 11.82 -7.19
CA PRO A 102 15.83 10.81 -8.09
C PRO A 102 15.93 9.37 -7.57
N LEU A 103 16.70 9.11 -6.50
CA LEU A 103 16.81 7.77 -5.90
C LEU A 103 15.62 7.43 -4.98
N ALA A 104 14.83 8.41 -4.55
CA ALA A 104 13.73 8.18 -3.61
C ALA A 104 12.73 7.10 -4.08
N PRO A 105 12.25 7.09 -5.36
CA PRO A 105 11.34 6.04 -5.84
C PRO A 105 11.95 4.64 -5.81
N LEU A 106 13.23 4.50 -6.16
CA LEU A 106 13.94 3.22 -6.12
C LEU A 106 14.02 2.69 -4.69
N LEU A 107 14.38 3.55 -3.73
CA LEU A 107 14.47 3.19 -2.32
C LEU A 107 13.10 2.79 -1.74
N ILE A 108 12.02 3.45 -2.16
CA ILE A 108 10.65 3.06 -1.80
C ILE A 108 10.30 1.70 -2.39
N GLY A 109 10.70 1.40 -3.63
CA GLY A 109 10.52 0.08 -4.23
C GLY A 109 11.25 -1.03 -3.46
N ILE A 110 12.50 -0.79 -3.07
CA ILE A 110 13.30 -1.72 -2.24
C ILE A 110 12.64 -1.91 -0.86
N LEU A 111 12.16 -0.84 -0.24
CA LEU A 111 11.42 -0.90 1.02
C LEU A 111 10.20 -1.83 0.92
N VAL A 112 9.38 -1.65 -0.11
CA VAL A 112 8.20 -2.51 -0.35
C VAL A 112 8.63 -3.97 -0.55
N ALA A 113 9.72 -4.21 -1.28
CA ALA A 113 10.25 -5.56 -1.48
C ALA A 113 10.70 -6.23 -0.16
N VAL A 114 11.40 -5.48 0.71
CA VAL A 114 11.85 -5.99 2.01
C VAL A 114 10.68 -6.27 2.96
N ILE A 115 9.68 -5.39 2.99
CA ILE A 115 8.46 -5.62 3.77
C ILE A 115 7.73 -6.86 3.24
N GLY A 116 7.57 -6.98 1.93
CA GLY A 116 6.92 -8.12 1.31
C GLY A 116 7.65 -9.44 1.56
N ALA A 117 8.97 -9.46 1.47
CA ALA A 117 9.77 -10.66 1.73
C ALA A 117 9.70 -11.12 3.20
N SER A 118 9.62 -10.18 4.15
CA SER A 118 9.59 -10.50 5.59
C SER A 118 8.20 -10.81 6.12
N THR A 119 7.14 -10.20 5.56
CA THR A 119 5.77 -10.29 6.12
C THR A 119 4.75 -10.89 5.17
N GLY A 120 5.11 -11.15 3.91
CA GLY A 120 4.21 -11.72 2.92
C GLY A 120 3.57 -13.05 3.28
N PRO A 121 4.27 -14.00 3.95
CA PRO A 121 3.65 -15.23 4.42
C PRO A 121 2.50 -15.03 5.43
N LEU A 122 2.37 -13.85 6.06
CA LEU A 122 1.32 -13.58 7.05
C LEU A 122 0.03 -13.13 6.37
N THR A 123 0.08 -12.04 5.59
CA THR A 123 -1.13 -11.41 5.02
C THR A 123 -1.00 -11.07 3.54
N GLY A 124 0.14 -11.35 2.90
CA GLY A 124 0.38 -10.94 1.51
C GLY A 124 0.74 -9.47 1.32
N PHE A 125 1.07 -8.75 2.41
CA PHE A 125 1.54 -7.36 2.44
C PHE A 125 0.66 -6.40 1.62
N ALA A 126 -0.64 -6.34 1.91
CA ALA A 126 -1.57 -5.55 1.11
C ALA A 126 -1.18 -4.08 1.09
N MET A 127 -1.04 -3.45 2.26
CA MET A 127 -0.55 -2.08 2.50
C MET A 127 -1.25 -0.94 1.75
N ASN A 128 -2.18 -1.25 0.87
CA ASN A 128 -2.82 -0.34 -0.07
C ASN A 128 -4.23 -0.86 -0.39
N PRO A 129 -5.28 -0.10 -0.01
CA PRO A 129 -6.67 -0.49 -0.26
C PRO A 129 -7.00 -0.71 -1.74
N ALA A 130 -6.51 0.15 -2.65
CA ALA A 130 -6.80 0.05 -4.08
C ALA A 130 -6.13 -1.17 -4.72
N ARG A 131 -4.88 -1.47 -4.32
CA ARG A 131 -4.09 -2.64 -4.76
C ARG A 131 -4.75 -3.97 -4.41
N ASP A 132 -5.57 -3.99 -3.37
CA ASP A 132 -6.24 -5.21 -2.92
C ASP A 132 -7.71 -5.26 -3.40
N PHE A 133 -8.48 -4.18 -3.18
CA PHE A 133 -9.90 -4.15 -3.48
C PHE A 133 -10.21 -4.19 -4.99
N GLY A 134 -9.45 -3.47 -5.82
CA GLY A 134 -9.66 -3.47 -7.28
C GLY A 134 -9.55 -4.89 -7.87
N PRO A 135 -8.44 -5.61 -7.62
CA PRO A 135 -8.29 -7.00 -8.06
C PRO A 135 -9.28 -7.99 -7.40
N LYS A 136 -9.73 -7.74 -6.15
CA LYS A 136 -10.82 -8.53 -5.54
C LYS A 136 -12.15 -8.37 -6.26
N LEU A 137 -12.48 -7.15 -6.67
CA LEU A 137 -13.67 -6.89 -7.46
C LEU A 137 -13.60 -7.62 -8.81
N PHE A 138 -12.44 -7.63 -9.45
CA PHE A 138 -12.23 -8.42 -10.67
C PHE A 138 -12.43 -9.91 -10.42
N THR A 139 -11.76 -10.50 -9.42
CA THR A 139 -11.86 -11.94 -9.15
C THR A 139 -13.26 -12.37 -8.72
N TRP A 140 -13.99 -11.51 -7.99
CA TRP A 140 -15.40 -11.70 -7.67
C TRP A 140 -16.25 -11.85 -8.95
N LEU A 141 -16.04 -10.99 -9.95
CA LEU A 141 -16.70 -11.07 -11.26
C LEU A 141 -16.20 -12.22 -12.13
N ALA A 142 -14.94 -12.61 -12.00
CA ALA A 142 -14.29 -13.65 -12.83
C ALA A 142 -14.62 -15.09 -12.40
N GLY A 143 -15.58 -15.28 -11.49
CA GLY A 143 -16.11 -16.58 -11.10
C GLY A 143 -15.69 -17.09 -9.73
N TRP A 144 -14.81 -16.39 -9.00
CA TRP A 144 -14.52 -16.75 -7.59
C TRP A 144 -15.67 -16.33 -6.65
N GLY A 145 -16.54 -15.42 -7.07
CA GLY A 145 -17.72 -15.01 -6.32
C GLY A 145 -17.38 -14.58 -4.89
N ASN A 146 -18.26 -14.90 -3.95
CA ASN A 146 -18.14 -14.46 -2.56
C ASN A 146 -16.83 -14.89 -1.88
N MET A 147 -16.19 -15.96 -2.33
CA MET A 147 -14.89 -16.39 -1.78
C MET A 147 -13.79 -15.35 -2.02
N ALA A 148 -13.84 -14.60 -3.12
CA ALA A 148 -12.88 -13.52 -3.37
C ALA A 148 -12.93 -12.41 -2.31
N MET A 149 -14.13 -12.15 -1.78
CA MET A 149 -14.37 -11.11 -0.78
C MET A 149 -14.18 -11.64 0.64
N SER A 150 -14.73 -12.82 0.93
CA SER A 150 -14.68 -13.39 2.29
C SER A 150 -13.30 -13.98 2.64
N GLY A 151 -12.59 -14.52 1.65
CA GLY A 151 -11.37 -15.29 1.88
C GLY A 151 -11.62 -16.60 2.65
N GLY A 152 -12.85 -17.13 2.61
CA GLY A 152 -13.24 -18.32 3.37
C GLY A 152 -13.28 -18.10 4.88
N ARG A 153 -13.39 -16.85 5.34
CA ARG A 153 -13.48 -16.48 6.76
C ARG A 153 -14.91 -16.05 7.12
N GLU A 154 -15.27 -16.19 8.39
CA GLU A 154 -16.56 -15.74 8.93
C GLU A 154 -16.75 -14.23 8.80
N ILE A 155 -15.71 -13.47 9.14
CA ILE A 155 -15.65 -12.03 8.91
C ILE A 155 -15.06 -11.81 7.52
N PRO A 156 -15.74 -11.07 6.63
CA PRO A 156 -15.24 -10.85 5.28
C PRO A 156 -13.85 -10.20 5.26
N TYR A 157 -12.87 -10.93 4.73
CA TYR A 157 -11.47 -10.51 4.83
C TYR A 157 -11.17 -9.21 4.08
N PHE A 158 -11.88 -8.90 2.99
CA PHE A 158 -11.65 -7.68 2.19
C PHE A 158 -11.70 -6.38 3.01
N ILE A 159 -12.35 -6.39 4.17
CA ILE A 159 -12.42 -5.24 5.09
C ILE A 159 -11.03 -4.91 5.65
N VAL A 160 -10.22 -5.93 5.93
CA VAL A 160 -8.90 -5.76 6.56
C VAL A 160 -7.94 -4.97 5.65
N PRO A 161 -7.68 -5.37 4.38
CA PRO A 161 -6.83 -4.61 3.46
C PRO A 161 -7.35 -3.21 3.11
N ILE A 162 -8.61 -2.87 3.43
CA ILE A 162 -9.14 -1.52 3.25
C ILE A 162 -8.88 -0.67 4.51
N VAL A 163 -9.30 -1.16 5.68
CA VAL A 163 -9.33 -0.35 6.90
C VAL A 163 -7.97 -0.32 7.60
N ALA A 164 -7.30 -1.47 7.73
CA ALA A 164 -6.05 -1.56 8.48
C ALA A 164 -4.92 -0.74 7.85
N PRO A 165 -4.71 -0.73 6.52
CA PRO A 165 -3.71 0.14 5.90
C PRO A 165 -3.97 1.63 6.09
N VAL A 166 -5.23 2.09 6.09
CA VAL A 166 -5.55 3.50 6.34
C VAL A 166 -5.15 3.90 7.76
N ILE A 167 -5.48 3.07 8.75
CA ILE A 167 -5.09 3.28 10.15
C ILE A 167 -3.56 3.28 10.28
N GLY A 168 -2.89 2.28 9.70
CA GLY A 168 -1.44 2.16 9.70
C GLY A 168 -0.76 3.36 9.06
N ALA A 169 -1.26 3.83 7.93
CA ALA A 169 -0.74 5.00 7.22
C ALA A 169 -0.79 6.28 8.07
N CYS A 170 -1.93 6.51 8.75
CA CYS A 170 -2.08 7.63 9.68
C CYS A 170 -1.11 7.51 10.86
N ALA A 171 -0.99 6.32 11.45
CA ALA A 171 -0.07 6.05 12.56
C ALA A 171 1.39 6.26 12.15
N GLY A 172 1.83 5.71 11.02
CA GLY A 172 3.19 5.87 10.50
C GLY A 172 3.55 7.33 10.22
N ALA A 173 2.62 8.08 9.62
CA ALA A 173 2.79 9.50 9.39
C ALA A 173 2.89 10.31 10.70
N ALA A 174 2.09 9.97 11.70
CA ALA A 174 2.17 10.59 13.02
C ALA A 174 3.52 10.27 13.70
N ILE A 175 3.92 8.99 13.72
CA ILE A 175 5.19 8.53 14.30
C ILE A 175 6.36 9.31 13.68
N TYR A 176 6.43 9.39 12.36
CA TYR A 176 7.50 10.12 11.69
C TYR A 176 7.53 11.59 12.10
N ARG A 177 6.39 12.29 12.09
CA ARG A 177 6.32 13.71 12.44
C ARG A 177 6.74 13.99 13.87
N TYR A 178 6.22 13.21 14.82
CA TYR A 178 6.41 13.48 16.24
C TYR A 178 7.77 13.04 16.75
N PHE A 179 8.30 11.92 16.27
CA PHE A 179 9.54 11.33 16.78
C PHE A 179 10.76 11.65 15.92
N ILE A 180 10.62 11.85 14.61
CA ILE A 180 11.74 12.15 13.72
C ILE A 180 11.69 13.60 13.27
N GLY A 181 10.62 14.02 12.58
CA GLY A 181 10.52 15.34 11.95
C GLY A 181 10.72 16.51 12.92
N LYS A 182 10.19 16.43 14.15
CA LYS A 182 10.40 17.44 15.19
C LYS A 182 11.85 17.56 15.67
N ASN A 183 12.66 16.51 15.51
CA ASN A 183 14.03 16.43 16.00
C ASN A 183 15.07 16.65 14.88
N LEU A 184 14.63 16.96 13.66
CA LEU A 184 15.54 17.29 12.56
C LEU A 184 16.02 18.73 12.67
N PRO A 185 17.29 19.03 12.29
CA PRO A 185 17.78 20.40 12.20
C PRO A 185 16.92 21.16 11.18
N CYS A 186 16.31 22.27 11.63
CA CYS A 186 15.35 23.02 10.83
C CYS A 186 16.05 23.73 9.65
N ASN A 187 16.26 23.04 8.53
CA ASN A 187 16.73 23.67 7.28
C ASN A 187 15.71 24.66 6.69
N ARG A 188 14.47 24.66 7.20
CA ARG A 188 13.37 25.54 6.76
C ARG A 188 13.16 26.78 7.64
N CYS A 189 13.94 26.94 8.73
CA CYS A 189 13.86 28.08 9.63
C CYS A 189 14.81 29.24 9.24
N LYS A 190 15.51 29.18 8.10
CA LYS A 190 16.29 30.30 7.57
C LYS A 190 15.82 30.80 6.20
N PRO A 191 14.60 31.35 6.04
CA PRO A 191 14.28 32.12 4.84
C PRO A 191 14.86 33.55 4.85
N GLU A 192 15.25 34.13 5.98
CA GLU A 192 15.47 35.60 6.06
C GLU A 192 16.89 36.07 6.45
N GLU A 193 17.75 35.20 6.99
CA GLU A 193 19.07 35.66 7.47
C GLU A 193 20.09 35.85 6.34
N ASN A 194 19.98 35.07 5.26
CA ASN A 194 20.90 35.15 4.12
C ASN A 194 20.54 36.26 3.11
N ALA A 195 19.31 36.77 3.12
CA ALA A 195 18.91 37.89 2.27
C ALA A 195 19.43 39.24 2.81
N ASN A 196 19.49 39.38 4.14
CA ASN A 196 20.01 40.59 4.79
C ASN A 196 21.54 40.69 4.78
N GLN A 197 22.28 39.56 4.70
CA GLN A 197 23.74 39.58 4.56
C GLN A 197 24.22 39.96 3.16
N ILE A 198 23.45 39.62 2.12
CA ILE A 198 23.79 40.03 0.74
C ILE A 198 23.54 41.53 0.60
N HIS A 199 22.43 42.06 1.13
CA HIS A 199 22.12 43.48 1.01
C HIS A 199 23.05 44.39 1.84
N SER A 200 23.61 43.91 2.97
CA SER A 200 24.57 44.68 3.76
C SER A 200 25.96 44.76 3.15
N ASN A 201 26.36 43.78 2.33
CA ASN A 201 27.68 43.74 1.69
C ASN A 201 27.74 44.53 0.38
N ASP A 202 26.58 44.88 -0.19
CA ASP A 202 26.48 45.73 -1.39
C ASP A 202 26.40 47.23 -1.05
N VAL A 203 26.37 47.60 0.24
CA VAL A 203 26.24 48.99 0.73
C VAL A 203 27.47 49.45 1.54
N SER A 204 28.56 48.66 1.52
CA SER A 204 29.85 49.01 2.15
C SER A 204 30.98 49.13 1.14
#